data_AF-A0A962QPH3-F1
#
_entry.id   AF-A0A962QPH3-F1
#
_cell.length_a   1.000
_cell.length_b   1.000
_cell.length_c   1.000
_cell.angle_alpha   90.00
_cell.angle_beta   90.00
_cell.angle_gamma   90.00
#
_symmetry.space_group_name_H-M   'P 1'
#
loop_
_entity.id
_entity.type
_entity.pdbx_description
1 polymer ?
#
loop_
_entity_poly.entity_id
_entity_poly.type
_entity_poly.pdbx_seq_one_letter_code
_entity_poly.pdbx_strand_id
1 'polypeptide(L)'
;QVLDGLEKPSLALKKRGIRYIELRSLDVNAYHPLGLDETQGRFLEVFLLFCLLAESPLIDDGERREIDRNLLDVAHRGREPRLMLQHRGVRLPMRAWALEILESMLPVCEVLDGIEGGAWFEDAIDDQVAKVRAPELTPSGRMLDEMRDRGEGFYQFARRLSQQHQRYFLERELAPEVIARFDDEAERSLQEQARIEAQPQADFDRFLADYFAQT
;
A
#
# COMPACT_ATOMS: atom_id res chain seq x y z
N GLN A 1 8.77 -13.85 1.98
CA GLN A 1 9.01 -15.11 2.72
C GLN A 1 9.31 -14.73 4.16
N VAL A 2 8.81 -15.47 5.14
CA VAL A 2 9.17 -15.26 6.54
C VAL A 2 10.58 -15.80 6.77
N LEU A 3 11.42 -15.00 7.42
CA LEU A 3 12.82 -15.34 7.67
C LEU A 3 12.93 -16.30 8.86
N ASP A 4 13.83 -17.27 8.76
CA ASP A 4 14.19 -18.12 9.88
C ASP A 4 15.41 -17.50 10.58
N GLY A 5 15.18 -16.82 11.70
CA GLY A 5 16.22 -16.07 12.41
C GLY A 5 16.79 -14.92 11.55
N LEU A 6 18.12 -14.83 11.46
CA LEU A 6 18.84 -13.79 10.72
C LEU A 6 19.21 -14.22 9.29
N GLU A 7 18.36 -15.00 8.64
CA GLU A 7 18.54 -15.41 7.24
C GLU A 7 18.42 -14.21 6.28
N LYS A 8 19.24 -14.18 5.23
CA LYS A 8 19.07 -13.20 4.14
C LYS A 8 17.71 -13.37 3.44
N PRO A 9 16.96 -12.29 3.15
CA PRO A 9 15.71 -12.38 2.39
C PRO A 9 15.86 -13.03 1.01
N SER A 10 16.94 -12.75 0.29
CA SER A 10 17.21 -13.38 -1.02
C SER A 10 17.45 -14.88 -0.90
N LEU A 11 18.05 -15.33 0.20
CA LEU A 11 18.28 -16.73 0.48
C LEU A 11 16.99 -17.46 0.83
N ALA A 12 16.16 -16.85 1.67
CA ALA A 12 14.82 -17.33 1.98
C ALA A 12 13.98 -17.53 0.70
N LEU A 13 14.02 -16.54 -0.21
CA LEU A 13 13.34 -16.60 -1.51
C LEU A 13 13.90 -17.71 -2.41
N LYS A 14 15.23 -17.82 -2.50
CA LYS A 14 15.89 -18.87 -3.31
C LYS A 14 15.54 -20.27 -2.83
N LYS A 15 15.49 -20.49 -1.51
CA LYS A 15 15.24 -21.81 -0.91
C LYS A 15 13.77 -22.19 -0.89
N ARG A 16 12.90 -21.22 -0.58
CA ARG A 16 11.50 -21.48 -0.21
C ARG A 16 10.48 -20.73 -1.07
N GLY A 17 10.93 -20.09 -2.15
CA GLY A 17 10.08 -19.35 -3.07
C GLY A 17 9.42 -18.11 -2.46
N ILE A 18 8.51 -17.53 -3.22
CA ILE A 18 7.69 -16.39 -2.80
C ILE A 18 6.50 -16.91 -1.98
N ARG A 19 6.33 -16.38 -0.76
CA ARG A 19 5.19 -16.72 0.13
C ARG A 19 4.06 -15.69 0.08
N TYR A 20 4.42 -14.41 -0.09
CA TYR A 20 3.51 -13.27 -0.15
C TYR A 20 4.20 -12.13 -0.89
N ILE A 21 3.42 -11.14 -1.31
CA ILE A 21 3.89 -9.89 -1.90
C ILE A 21 3.67 -8.73 -0.92
N GLU A 22 4.59 -7.77 -0.90
CA GLU A 22 4.48 -6.55 -0.10
C GLU A 22 4.28 -5.37 -1.06
N LEU A 23 3.09 -4.77 -1.05
CA LEU A 23 2.81 -3.57 -1.85
C LEU A 23 3.26 -2.32 -1.08
N ARG A 24 4.26 -1.61 -1.62
CA ARG A 24 4.93 -0.49 -0.94
C ARG A 24 4.66 0.88 -1.56
N SER A 25 3.80 0.95 -2.57
CA SER A 25 3.54 2.17 -3.35
C SER A 25 2.37 3.00 -2.82
N LEU A 26 1.85 2.67 -1.63
CA LEU A 26 0.70 3.35 -1.04
C LEU A 26 1.17 4.48 -0.13
N ASP A 27 0.68 5.68 -0.41
CA ASP A 27 0.79 6.81 0.52
C ASP A 27 -0.18 6.65 1.69
N VAL A 28 0.18 7.23 2.84
CA VAL A 28 -0.71 7.30 4.00
C VAL A 28 -1.93 8.15 3.64
N ASN A 29 -3.13 7.57 3.79
CA ASN A 29 -4.38 8.30 3.62
C ASN A 29 -4.56 9.31 4.76
N ALA A 30 -4.21 10.57 4.49
CA ALA A 30 -4.31 11.66 5.45
C ALA A 30 -5.74 11.87 6.00
N TYR A 31 -6.77 11.43 5.27
CA TYR A 31 -8.18 11.60 5.65
C TYR A 31 -8.71 10.51 6.57
N HIS A 32 -7.98 9.41 6.76
CA HIS A 32 -8.40 8.30 7.60
C HIS A 32 -7.49 8.16 8.82
N PRO A 33 -8.02 7.99 10.05
CA PRO A 33 -7.20 7.94 11.26
C PRO A 33 -6.23 6.74 11.30
N LEU A 34 -6.55 5.65 10.58
CA LEU A 34 -5.68 4.48 10.44
C LEU A 34 -4.69 4.59 9.27
N GLY A 35 -4.73 5.68 8.48
CA GLY A 35 -3.87 5.85 7.30
C GLY A 35 -4.25 5.00 6.09
N LEU A 36 -5.30 4.16 6.20
CA LEU A 36 -5.93 3.38 5.14
C LEU A 36 -7.39 3.14 5.54
N ASP A 37 -8.31 3.17 4.59
CA ASP A 37 -9.71 2.80 4.80
C ASP A 37 -10.08 1.45 4.15
N GLU A 38 -11.25 0.93 4.52
CA GLU A 38 -11.73 -0.38 4.07
C GLU A 38 -11.96 -0.44 2.56
N THR A 39 -12.47 0.64 1.95
CA THR A 39 -12.69 0.73 0.50
C THR A 39 -11.36 0.64 -0.25
N GLN A 40 -10.30 1.31 0.24
CA GLN A 40 -8.95 1.16 -0.30
C GLN A 40 -8.45 -0.29 -0.15
N GLY A 41 -8.71 -0.94 0.98
CA GLY A 41 -8.37 -2.35 1.20
C GLY A 41 -9.03 -3.28 0.18
N ARG A 42 -10.34 -3.13 -0.04
CA ARG A 42 -11.11 -3.92 -1.01
C ARG A 42 -10.65 -3.70 -2.44
N PHE A 43 -10.38 -2.44 -2.82
CA PHE A 43 -9.81 -2.14 -4.14
C PHE A 43 -8.47 -2.85 -4.34
N LEU A 44 -7.59 -2.83 -3.34
CA LEU A 44 -6.28 -3.48 -3.41
C LEU A 44 -6.39 -5.00 -3.51
N GLU A 45 -7.33 -5.60 -2.78
CA GLU A 45 -7.59 -7.04 -2.87
C GLU A 45 -8.03 -7.44 -4.28
N VAL A 46 -9.00 -6.72 -4.85
CA VAL A 46 -9.46 -6.92 -6.22
C VAL A 46 -8.31 -6.71 -7.22
N PHE A 47 -7.56 -5.63 -7.07
CA PHE A 47 -6.44 -5.32 -7.96
C PHE A 47 -5.37 -6.41 -7.95
N LEU A 48 -5.00 -6.93 -6.77
CA LEU A 48 -4.00 -7.99 -6.64
C LEU A 48 -4.50 -9.33 -7.19
N LEU A 49 -5.77 -9.67 -6.98
CA LEU A 49 -6.38 -10.86 -7.58
C LEU A 49 -6.50 -10.74 -9.10
N PHE A 50 -6.84 -9.56 -9.61
CA PHE A 50 -6.82 -9.29 -11.04
C PHE A 50 -5.41 -9.48 -11.61
N CYS A 51 -4.37 -8.93 -10.98
CA CYS A 51 -2.99 -9.13 -11.41
C CYS A 51 -2.53 -10.61 -11.36
N LEU A 52 -3.11 -11.41 -10.47
CA LEU A 52 -2.84 -12.85 -10.40
C LEU A 52 -3.47 -13.61 -11.58
N LEU A 53 -4.64 -13.18 -12.04
CA LEU A 53 -5.43 -13.87 -13.06
C LEU A 53 -5.16 -13.39 -14.49
N ALA A 54 -4.79 -12.12 -14.65
CA ALA A 54 -4.53 -11.52 -15.94
C ALA A 54 -3.28 -12.12 -16.62
N GLU A 55 -3.29 -12.20 -17.94
CA GLU A 55 -2.10 -12.62 -18.69
C GLU A 55 -0.94 -11.66 -18.41
N SER A 56 0.19 -12.21 -17.96
CA SER A 56 1.41 -11.45 -17.67
C SER A 56 2.61 -12.05 -18.42
N PRO A 57 2.81 -11.70 -19.70
CA PRO A 57 4.01 -12.07 -20.44
C PRO A 57 5.29 -11.53 -19.76
N LEU A 58 6.43 -12.11 -20.12
CA LEU A 58 7.73 -11.62 -19.64
C LEU A 58 7.97 -10.18 -20.10
N ILE A 59 8.31 -9.32 -19.14
CA ILE A 59 8.64 -7.91 -19.37
C ILE A 59 10.03 -7.81 -19.99
N ASP A 60 10.13 -7.15 -21.14
CA ASP A 60 11.41 -6.81 -21.77
C ASP A 60 11.96 -5.44 -21.31
N ASP A 61 13.18 -5.12 -21.73
CA ASP A 61 13.85 -3.85 -21.36
C ASP A 61 13.10 -2.60 -21.86
N GLY A 62 12.37 -2.71 -22.97
CA GLY A 62 11.57 -1.61 -23.53
C GLY A 62 10.34 -1.37 -22.68
N GLU A 63 9.57 -2.42 -22.42
CA GLU A 63 8.40 -2.39 -21.56
C GLU A 63 8.75 -1.94 -20.15
N ARG A 64 9.89 -2.38 -19.59
CA ARG A 64 10.35 -1.92 -18.27
C ARG A 64 10.52 -0.40 -18.21
N ARG A 65 11.12 0.21 -19.23
CA ARG A 65 11.28 1.67 -19.32
C ARG A 65 9.93 2.38 -19.45
N GLU A 66 8.99 1.79 -20.18
CA GLU A 66 7.64 2.34 -20.30
C GLU A 66 6.89 2.30 -18.96
N ILE A 67 6.98 1.19 -18.22
CA ILE A 67 6.40 1.03 -16.88
C ILE A 67 6.97 2.10 -15.93
N ASP A 68 8.30 2.20 -15.86
CA ASP A 68 8.97 3.17 -14.96
C ASP A 68 8.61 4.62 -15.34
N ARG A 69 8.52 4.94 -16.64
CA ARG A 69 8.08 6.26 -17.12
C ARG A 69 6.62 6.54 -16.76
N ASN A 70 5.72 5.59 -17.01
CA ASN A 70 4.30 5.77 -16.74
C ASN A 70 4.05 6.02 -15.25
N LEU A 71 4.76 5.29 -14.38
CA LEU A 71 4.69 5.50 -12.93
C LEU A 71 5.08 6.94 -12.56
N LEU A 72 6.20 7.45 -13.08
CA LEU A 72 6.64 8.82 -12.82
C LEU A 72 5.70 9.88 -13.41
N ASP A 73 5.21 9.65 -14.63
CA ASP A 73 4.25 10.55 -15.29
C ASP A 73 2.95 10.65 -14.49
N VAL A 74 2.41 9.54 -13.97
CA VAL A 74 1.22 9.58 -13.12
C VAL A 74 1.52 10.22 -11.76
N ALA A 75 2.67 9.92 -11.14
CA ALA A 75 3.04 10.52 -9.85
C ALA A 75 3.16 12.05 -9.92
N HIS A 76 3.72 12.60 -10.99
CA HIS A 76 3.91 14.05 -11.13
C HIS A 76 2.73 14.77 -11.82
N ARG A 77 2.07 14.09 -12.75
CA ARG A 77 1.13 14.71 -13.71
C ARG A 77 -0.20 13.96 -13.82
N GLY A 78 -0.47 12.99 -12.95
CA GLY A 78 -1.64 12.11 -13.03
C GLY A 78 -3.00 12.82 -13.03
N ARG A 79 -3.09 14.07 -12.52
CA ARG A 79 -4.32 14.86 -12.56
C ARG A 79 -4.51 15.68 -13.85
N GLU A 80 -3.53 15.70 -14.76
CA GLU A 80 -3.65 16.40 -16.04
C GLU A 80 -4.70 15.74 -16.94
N PRO A 81 -5.71 16.49 -17.44
CA PRO A 81 -6.82 15.89 -18.20
C PRO A 81 -6.46 15.14 -19.48
N ARG A 82 -5.32 15.48 -20.10
CA ARG A 82 -4.86 14.93 -21.38
C ARG A 82 -3.53 14.18 -21.24
N LEU A 83 -3.23 13.65 -20.05
CA LEU A 83 -2.02 12.85 -19.85
C LEU A 83 -2.05 11.63 -20.78
N MET A 84 -0.93 11.38 -21.47
CA MET A 84 -0.75 10.25 -22.36
C MET A 84 0.35 9.36 -21.78
N LEU A 85 0.11 8.05 -21.71
CA LEU A 85 1.06 7.04 -21.27
C LEU A 85 1.59 6.23 -22.47
N GLN A 86 2.57 5.37 -22.23
CA GLN A 86 3.16 4.47 -23.23
C GLN A 86 2.87 3.01 -22.90
N HIS A 87 2.45 2.23 -23.90
CA HIS A 87 2.29 0.79 -23.76
C HIS A 87 2.64 0.11 -25.08
N ARG A 88 3.68 -0.73 -25.07
CA ARG A 88 4.18 -1.46 -26.25
C ARG A 88 4.46 -0.53 -27.43
N GLY A 89 5.10 0.61 -27.18
CA GLY A 89 5.42 1.63 -28.16
C GLY A 89 4.23 2.50 -28.61
N VAL A 90 3.02 2.26 -28.11
CA VAL A 90 1.81 3.03 -28.44
C VAL A 90 1.51 4.06 -27.36
N ARG A 91 1.09 5.26 -27.76
CA ARG A 91 0.63 6.29 -26.82
C ARG A 91 -0.87 6.15 -26.57
N LEU A 92 -1.27 6.08 -25.31
CA LEU A 92 -2.66 5.90 -24.90
C LEU A 92 -3.10 7.01 -23.93
N PRO A 93 -4.35 7.50 -24.00
CA PRO A 93 -4.88 8.42 -23.00
C PRO A 93 -4.95 7.72 -21.64
N MET A 94 -4.30 8.31 -20.62
CA MET A 94 -4.20 7.70 -19.29
C MET A 94 -5.57 7.32 -18.72
N ARG A 95 -6.55 8.25 -18.80
CA ARG A 95 -7.89 8.03 -18.25
C ARG A 95 -8.64 6.90 -18.95
N ALA A 96 -8.54 6.82 -20.27
CA ALA A 96 -9.20 5.76 -21.03
C ALA A 96 -8.62 4.40 -20.64
N TRP A 97 -7.29 4.32 -20.54
CA TRP A 97 -6.61 3.08 -20.16
C TRP A 97 -6.86 2.68 -18.70
N ALA A 98 -6.92 3.64 -17.78
CA ALA A 98 -7.28 3.37 -16.39
C ALA A 98 -8.72 2.82 -16.25
N LEU A 99 -9.68 3.37 -17.01
CA LEU A 99 -11.05 2.87 -17.02
C LEU A 99 -11.15 1.45 -17.58
N GLU A 100 -10.41 1.15 -18.65
CA GLU A 100 -10.33 -0.21 -19.22
C GLU A 100 -9.78 -1.22 -18.20
N ILE A 101 -8.73 -0.84 -17.47
CA ILE A 101 -8.15 -1.67 -16.40
C ILE A 101 -9.16 -1.88 -15.27
N LEU A 102 -9.85 -0.84 -14.81
CA LEU A 102 -10.85 -0.94 -13.75
C LEU A 102 -12.06 -1.78 -14.15
N GLU A 103 -12.56 -1.63 -15.38
CA GLU A 103 -13.65 -2.44 -15.92
C GLU A 103 -13.25 -3.93 -16.01
N SER A 104 -12.00 -4.20 -16.36
CA SER A 104 -11.46 -5.57 -16.42
C SER A 104 -11.39 -6.26 -15.05
N MET A 105 -11.52 -5.51 -13.95
CA MET A 105 -11.57 -6.06 -12.59
C MET A 105 -12.96 -6.51 -12.15
N LEU A 106 -14.04 -6.06 -12.82
CA LEU A 106 -15.42 -6.36 -12.41
C LEU A 106 -15.73 -7.85 -12.25
N PRO A 107 -15.22 -8.77 -13.10
CA PRO A 107 -15.43 -10.21 -12.88
C PRO A 107 -14.84 -10.74 -11.57
N VAL A 108 -13.78 -10.11 -11.05
CA VAL A 108 -13.21 -10.46 -9.74
C VAL A 108 -14.15 -10.00 -8.62
N CYS A 109 -14.70 -8.79 -8.73
CA CYS A 109 -15.68 -8.27 -7.78
C CYS A 109 -16.91 -9.18 -7.71
N GLU A 110 -17.47 -9.61 -8.84
CA GLU A 110 -18.64 -10.49 -8.89
C GLU A 110 -18.44 -11.77 -8.08
N VAL A 111 -17.26 -12.38 -8.16
CA VAL A 111 -16.92 -13.59 -7.40
C VAL A 111 -16.82 -13.29 -5.91
N LEU A 112 -16.13 -12.22 -5.52
CA LEU A 112 -15.93 -11.87 -4.10
C LEU A 112 -17.24 -11.43 -3.43
N ASP A 113 -18.00 -10.57 -4.09
CA ASP A 113 -19.30 -10.08 -3.62
C ASP A 113 -20.33 -11.23 -3.53
N GLY A 114 -20.25 -12.22 -4.43
CA GLY A 114 -21.05 -13.43 -4.36
C GLY A 114 -20.75 -14.33 -3.15
N ILE A 115 -19.54 -14.24 -2.57
CA ILE A 115 -19.11 -15.00 -1.39
C ILE A 115 -19.48 -14.26 -0.11
N GLU A 116 -19.12 -12.98 -0.01
CA GLU A 116 -19.32 -12.17 1.20
C GLU A 116 -20.76 -11.70 1.38
N GLY A 117 -21.49 -11.56 0.27
CA GLY A 117 -22.82 -10.96 0.23
C GLY A 117 -22.76 -9.43 0.26
N GLY A 118 -23.22 -8.80 -0.82
CA GLY A 118 -23.22 -7.34 -0.97
C GLY A 118 -22.73 -6.92 -2.35
N ALA A 119 -22.26 -5.68 -2.44
CA ALA A 119 -21.61 -5.10 -3.62
C ALA A 119 -20.36 -4.31 -3.20
N TRP A 120 -19.69 -4.76 -2.14
CA TRP A 120 -18.63 -4.03 -1.45
C TRP A 120 -17.38 -3.85 -2.31
N PHE A 121 -17.07 -4.84 -3.14
CA PHE A 121 -15.92 -4.81 -4.04
C PHE A 121 -16.25 -4.04 -5.32
N GLU A 122 -17.47 -4.17 -5.85
CA GLU A 122 -17.98 -3.32 -6.94
C GLU A 122 -17.98 -1.83 -6.56
N ASP A 123 -18.51 -1.49 -5.37
CA ASP A 123 -18.49 -0.13 -4.82
C ASP A 123 -17.06 0.45 -4.73
N ALA A 124 -16.07 -0.39 -4.41
CA ALA A 124 -14.66 0.02 -4.34
C ALA A 124 -14.05 0.31 -5.72
N ILE A 125 -14.47 -0.40 -6.77
CA ILE A 125 -14.11 -0.10 -8.16
C ILE A 125 -14.79 1.20 -8.61
N ASP A 126 -16.08 1.36 -8.32
CA ASP A 126 -16.84 2.56 -8.67
C ASP A 126 -16.26 3.84 -8.05
N ASP A 127 -15.78 3.77 -6.81
CA ASP A 127 -15.04 4.86 -6.18
C ASP A 127 -13.75 5.22 -6.94
N GLN A 128 -13.01 4.23 -7.46
CA GLN A 128 -11.83 4.52 -8.30
C GLN A 128 -12.23 5.06 -9.68
N VAL A 129 -13.29 4.54 -10.30
CA VAL A 129 -13.83 5.05 -11.57
C VAL A 129 -14.23 6.52 -11.43
N ALA A 130 -14.89 6.90 -10.33
CA ALA A 130 -15.24 8.29 -10.05
C ALA A 130 -14.01 9.19 -10.01
N LYS A 131 -12.93 8.75 -9.34
CA LYS A 131 -11.65 9.49 -9.26
C LYS A 131 -10.94 9.62 -10.61
N VAL A 132 -11.02 8.62 -11.49
CA VAL A 132 -10.46 8.70 -12.84
C VAL A 132 -11.24 9.70 -13.71
N ARG A 133 -12.57 9.74 -13.56
CA ARG A 133 -13.44 10.69 -14.28
C ARG A 133 -13.26 12.12 -13.76
N ALA A 134 -13.13 12.28 -12.45
CA ALA A 134 -13.05 13.54 -11.73
C ALA A 134 -11.80 13.56 -10.79
N PRO A 135 -10.62 14.01 -11.28
CA PRO A 135 -9.37 13.96 -10.51
C PRO A 135 -9.37 14.76 -9.20
N GLU A 136 -10.26 15.74 -9.07
CA GLU A 136 -10.55 16.47 -7.84
C GLU A 136 -11.01 15.56 -6.69
N LEU A 137 -11.61 14.39 -7.01
CA LEU A 137 -12.01 13.39 -6.01
C LEU A 137 -10.84 12.54 -5.51
N THR A 138 -9.70 12.54 -6.20
CA THR A 138 -8.49 11.85 -5.70
C THR A 138 -8.04 12.47 -4.37
N PRO A 139 -7.39 11.72 -3.46
CA PRO A 139 -6.85 12.29 -2.22
C PRO A 139 -5.95 13.51 -2.46
N SER A 140 -5.13 13.48 -3.53
CA SER A 140 -4.28 14.61 -3.92
C SER A 140 -5.07 15.83 -4.45
N GLY A 141 -6.19 15.60 -5.15
CA GLY A 141 -7.10 16.66 -5.59
C GLY A 141 -7.81 17.31 -4.41
N ARG A 142 -8.46 16.50 -3.58
CA ARG A 142 -9.17 16.92 -2.35
C ARG A 142 -8.27 17.73 -1.43
N MET A 143 -7.02 17.30 -1.24
CA MET A 143 -6.04 17.99 -0.39
C MET A 143 -5.76 19.40 -0.90
N LEU A 144 -5.51 19.56 -2.20
CA LEU A 144 -5.21 20.85 -2.79
C LEU A 144 -6.41 21.80 -2.79
N ASP A 145 -7.61 21.27 -3.03
CA ASP A 145 -8.84 22.06 -2.99
C ASP A 145 -9.13 22.53 -1.55
N GLU A 146 -9.02 21.64 -0.57
CA GLU A 146 -9.22 21.99 0.84
C GLU A 146 -8.19 23.02 1.35
N MET A 147 -6.92 22.85 0.98
CA MET A 147 -5.88 23.82 1.30
C MET A 147 -6.18 25.19 0.69
N ARG A 148 -6.66 25.23 -0.56
CA ARG A 148 -7.04 26.48 -1.24
C ARG A 148 -8.24 27.14 -0.57
N ASP A 149 -9.30 26.39 -0.29
CA ASP A 149 -10.54 26.91 0.28
C ASP A 149 -10.35 27.47 1.69
N ARG A 150 -9.43 26.88 2.46
CA ARG A 150 -9.10 27.33 3.82
C ARG A 150 -7.98 28.37 3.88
N GLY A 151 -7.31 28.65 2.76
CA GLY A 151 -6.11 29.49 2.75
C GLY A 151 -4.96 28.90 3.58
N GLU A 152 -4.88 27.57 3.66
CA GLU A 152 -3.90 26.84 4.46
C GLU A 152 -2.70 26.40 3.60
N GLY A 153 -1.49 26.48 4.16
CA GLY A 153 -0.33 25.76 3.63
C GLY A 153 -0.34 24.29 4.09
N PHE A 154 0.55 23.48 3.51
CA PHE A 154 0.60 22.05 3.79
C PHE A 154 0.80 21.73 5.27
N TYR A 155 1.66 22.48 5.97
CA TYR A 155 1.88 22.30 7.40
C TYR A 155 0.62 22.52 8.23
N GLN A 156 -0.16 23.58 7.96
CA GLN A 156 -1.40 23.84 8.68
C GLN A 156 -2.43 22.72 8.43
N PHE A 157 -2.58 22.30 7.17
CA PHE A 157 -3.45 21.18 6.79
C PHE A 157 -3.06 19.89 7.53
N ALA A 158 -1.79 19.49 7.45
CA ALA A 158 -1.30 18.26 8.06
C ALA A 158 -1.43 18.28 9.59
N ARG A 159 -1.11 19.42 10.23
CA ARG A 159 -1.28 19.59 11.67
C ARG A 159 -2.73 19.46 12.10
N ARG A 160 -3.66 20.06 11.35
CA ARG A 160 -5.10 20.01 11.64
C ARG A 160 -5.64 18.58 11.58
N LEU A 161 -5.30 17.83 10.52
CA LEU A 161 -5.70 16.43 10.41
C LEU A 161 -5.04 15.56 11.48
N SER A 162 -3.77 15.81 11.81
CA SER A 162 -3.08 15.10 12.89
C SER A 162 -3.78 15.32 14.25
N GLN A 163 -4.20 16.54 14.56
CA GLN A 163 -4.94 16.86 15.77
C GLN A 163 -6.35 16.23 15.77
N GLN A 164 -7.00 16.16 14.61
CA GLN A 164 -8.28 15.46 14.48
C GLN A 164 -8.13 13.96 14.75
N HIS A 165 -7.13 13.31 14.17
CA HIS A 165 -6.86 11.89 14.38
C HIS A 165 -6.41 11.58 15.81
N GLN A 166 -5.62 12.47 16.42
CA GLN A 166 -5.27 12.37 17.84
C GLN A 166 -6.52 12.35 18.72
N ARG A 167 -7.46 13.29 18.51
CA ARG A 167 -8.73 13.30 19.26
C ARG A 167 -9.55 12.04 19.03
N TYR A 168 -9.62 11.58 17.77
CA TYR A 168 -10.31 10.34 17.43
C TYR A 168 -9.81 9.15 18.28
N PHE A 169 -8.51 9.02 18.52
CA PHE A 169 -7.97 7.94 19.36
C PHE A 169 -8.12 8.20 20.86
N LEU A 170 -7.96 9.44 21.32
CA LEU A 170 -8.10 9.77 22.76
C LEU A 170 -9.53 9.65 23.28
N GLU A 171 -10.53 9.85 22.42
CA GLU A 171 -11.95 9.75 22.77
C GLU A 171 -12.47 8.30 22.79
N ARG A 172 -11.62 7.33 22.43
CA ARG A 172 -11.97 5.91 22.36
C ARG A 172 -11.38 5.16 23.54
N GLU A 173 -12.23 4.45 24.25
CA GLU A 173 -11.78 3.54 25.30
C GLU A 173 -11.47 2.17 24.70
N LEU A 174 -10.32 1.61 25.10
CA LEU A 174 -9.97 0.22 24.82
C LEU A 174 -10.54 -0.65 25.93
N ALA A 175 -11.02 -1.84 25.57
CA ALA A 175 -11.47 -2.81 26.55
C ALA A 175 -10.30 -3.17 27.49
N PRO A 176 -10.53 -3.34 28.81
CA PRO A 176 -9.46 -3.62 29.78
C PRO A 176 -8.58 -4.81 29.39
N GLU A 177 -9.15 -5.81 28.73
CA GLU A 177 -8.46 -7.02 28.27
C GLU A 177 -7.47 -6.71 27.13
N VAL A 178 -7.79 -5.74 26.28
CA VAL A 178 -6.90 -5.26 25.21
C VAL A 178 -5.73 -4.48 25.80
N ILE A 179 -5.99 -3.64 26.81
CA ILE A 179 -4.93 -2.91 27.53
C ILE A 179 -3.98 -3.89 28.21
N ALA A 180 -4.52 -4.83 28.99
CA ALA A 180 -3.71 -5.85 29.66
C ALA A 180 -2.85 -6.65 28.66
N ARG A 181 -3.41 -7.02 27.50
CA ARG A 181 -2.65 -7.70 26.44
C ARG A 181 -1.49 -6.86 25.90
N PHE A 182 -1.66 -5.54 25.75
CA PHE A 182 -0.59 -4.65 25.29
C PHE A 182 0.48 -4.45 26.35
N ASP A 183 0.09 -4.32 27.62
CA ASP A 183 1.04 -4.25 28.73
C ASP A 183 1.88 -5.52 28.83
N ASP A 184 1.25 -6.69 28.73
CA ASP A 184 1.93 -8.00 28.73
C ASP A 184 2.89 -8.15 27.53
N GLU A 185 2.50 -7.68 26.34
CA GLU A 185 3.36 -7.73 25.15
C GLU A 185 4.56 -6.77 25.28
N ALA A 186 4.34 -5.58 25.85
CA ALA A 186 5.41 -4.62 26.11
C ALA A 186 6.43 -5.21 27.10
N GLU A 187 5.98 -5.77 28.21
CA GLU A 187 6.86 -6.42 29.19
C GLU A 187 7.63 -7.59 28.56
N ARG A 188 6.93 -8.48 27.84
CA ARG A 188 7.55 -9.63 27.17
C ARG A 188 8.60 -9.21 26.15
N SER A 189 8.35 -8.15 25.39
CA SER A 189 9.31 -7.66 24.38
C SER A 189 10.63 -7.20 25.01
N LEU A 190 10.58 -6.53 26.18
CA LEU A 190 11.76 -6.08 26.91
C LEU A 190 12.51 -7.26 27.55
N GLN A 191 11.78 -8.23 28.11
CA GLN A 191 12.37 -9.46 28.64
C GLN A 191 13.09 -10.25 27.54
N GLU A 192 12.49 -10.36 26.36
CA GLU A 192 13.08 -11.05 25.22
C GLU A 192 14.33 -10.33 24.69
N GLN A 193 14.29 -8.99 24.60
CA GLN A 193 15.48 -8.20 24.28
C GLN A 193 16.62 -8.47 25.27
N ALA A 194 16.36 -8.36 26.58
CA ALA A 194 17.36 -8.64 27.62
C ALA A 194 17.89 -10.08 27.56
N ARG A 195 17.03 -11.05 27.24
CA ARG A 195 17.42 -12.45 27.04
C ARG A 195 18.36 -12.64 25.84
N ILE A 196 18.13 -11.92 24.74
CA ILE A 196 19.00 -11.96 23.55
C ILE A 196 20.36 -11.30 23.87
N GLU A 197 20.33 -10.15 24.55
CA GLU A 197 21.53 -9.41 24.94
C GLU A 197 22.41 -10.17 25.95
N ALA A 198 21.81 -11.01 26.80
CA ALA A 198 22.53 -11.83 27.77
C ALA A 198 23.11 -13.13 27.18
N GLN A 199 22.68 -13.56 25.99
CA GLN A 199 23.25 -14.73 25.33
C GLN A 199 24.67 -14.43 24.84
N PRO A 200 25.58 -15.42 24.81
CA PRO A 200 26.88 -15.23 24.19
C PRO A 200 26.72 -14.82 22.72
N GLN A 201 27.20 -13.62 22.38
CA GLN A 201 27.17 -13.08 21.02
C GLN A 201 28.59 -13.10 20.45
N ALA A 202 28.71 -13.32 19.14
CA ALA A 202 29.92 -12.95 18.43
C ALA A 202 30.08 -11.42 18.46
N ASP A 203 31.30 -10.91 18.28
CA ASP A 203 31.45 -9.49 18.00
C ASP A 203 30.71 -9.11 16.70
N PHE A 204 30.40 -7.83 16.58
CA PHE A 204 29.58 -7.34 15.49
C PHE A 204 30.22 -7.55 14.11
N ASP A 205 31.56 -7.43 14.03
CA ASP A 205 32.28 -7.64 12.78
C ASP A 205 32.18 -9.09 12.31
N ARG A 206 32.31 -10.04 13.25
CA ARG A 206 32.14 -11.46 12.97
C ARG A 206 30.71 -11.78 12.59
N PHE A 207 29.74 -11.23 13.30
CA PHE A 207 28.32 -11.37 12.97
C PHE A 207 28.03 -10.92 11.53
N LEU A 208 28.53 -9.74 11.13
CA LEU A 208 28.37 -9.24 9.76
C LEU A 208 29.03 -10.14 8.73
N ALA A 209 30.26 -10.60 9.01
CA ALA A 209 30.97 -11.52 8.13
C ALA A 209 30.18 -12.83 7.92
N ASP A 210 29.67 -13.41 9.01
CA ASP A 210 28.86 -14.64 8.96
C ASP A 210 27.52 -14.41 8.25
N TYR A 211 26.86 -13.27 8.51
CA TYR A 211 25.64 -12.88 7.80
C TYR A 211 25.90 -12.81 6.29
N PHE A 212 26.93 -12.08 5.83
CA PHE A 212 27.23 -11.95 4.41
C PHE A 212 27.80 -13.23 3.78
N ALA A 213 28.36 -14.15 4.56
CA ALA A 213 28.81 -15.46 4.08
C ALA A 213 27.67 -16.46 3.84
N GLN A 214 26.43 -16.20 4.31
CA GLN A 214 25.29 -17.10 4.07
C GLN A 214 25.06 -17.36 2.56
N THR A 215 24.87 -18.63 2.19
CA THR A 215 24.66 -19.14 0.82
C THR A 215 23.38 -19.93 0.61
#